data_AF-A0A2H3CUX7-F1
#
_entry.id   AF-A0A2H3CUX7-F1
#
_cell.length_a   1.000
_cell.length_b   1.000
_cell.length_c   1.000
_cell.angle_alpha   90.00
_cell.angle_beta   90.00
_cell.angle_gamma   90.00
#
_symmetry.space_group_name_H-M   'P 1'
#
loop_
_entity.id
_entity.type
_entity.pdbx_description
1 polymer ?
#
loop_
_entity_poly.entity_id
_entity_poly.type
_entity_poly.pdbx_seq_one_letter_code
_entity_poly.pdbx_strand_id
1 'polypeptide(L)'
;RTNVTTPINGSEWPVPIPKDANLDLIRIEMLNQGSEYAWLDVLCLRQEGVGCGEHLRIEEWKLDVPTIGAVYTRAPNVVCYFNGLGRPLRLTLDDFESNRCWFRHAWTLQEITRDMIIGGETDDDGMEKQVRSMFNKRLDSLHELRLSALTPDRLVFEMQRRVSTNPVDKVVGLVYLLETESIPIYDPTQSPADAWEVLMDVMDPRFRIQLLFFYPAPGKGRMRWRPSWQQI
;
A
#
# COMPACT_ATOMS: atom_id res chain seq x y z
N ARG A 1 3.45 16.53 -9.29
CA ARG A 1 4.33 16.46 -8.10
C ARG A 1 5.45 17.48 -8.28
N THR A 2 6.04 17.94 -7.19
CA THR A 2 7.28 18.70 -7.13
C THR A 2 8.18 18.04 -6.10
N ASN A 3 9.49 18.09 -6.31
CA ASN A 3 10.46 17.53 -5.37
C ASN A 3 10.86 18.63 -4.39
N VAL A 4 10.68 18.38 -3.09
CA VAL A 4 11.04 19.33 -2.03
C VAL A 4 12.12 18.74 -1.13
N THR A 5 13.09 19.56 -0.75
CA THR A 5 14.08 19.20 0.28
C THR A 5 13.46 19.47 1.63
N THR A 6 13.57 18.53 2.57
CA THR A 6 12.95 18.67 3.90
C THR A 6 13.98 18.43 5.00
N PRO A 7 13.87 19.10 6.15
CA PRO A 7 14.68 18.74 7.32
C PRO A 7 14.24 17.41 7.96
N ILE A 8 13.04 16.91 7.62
CA ILE A 8 12.44 15.71 8.23
C ILE A 8 13.26 14.45 7.92
N ASN A 9 13.76 14.33 6.69
CA ASN A 9 14.66 13.26 6.26
C ASN A 9 16.13 13.71 6.24
N GLY A 10 16.51 14.68 7.08
CA GLY A 10 17.89 15.20 7.14
C GLY A 10 18.36 15.87 5.85
N SER A 11 17.46 16.23 4.94
CA SER A 11 17.78 16.75 3.60
C SER A 11 18.61 15.79 2.74
N GLU A 12 18.57 14.49 3.03
CA GLU A 12 19.35 13.48 2.32
C GLU A 12 18.81 13.17 0.92
N TRP A 13 17.49 13.19 0.74
CA TRP A 13 16.84 13.03 -0.58
C TRP A 13 15.67 14.00 -0.76
N PRO A 14 15.35 14.42 -1.99
CA PRO A 14 14.16 15.21 -2.23
C PRO A 14 12.89 14.34 -2.21
N VAL A 15 11.79 14.91 -1.74
CA VAL A 15 10.52 14.20 -1.54
C VAL A 15 9.49 14.68 -2.58
N PRO A 16 8.85 13.76 -3.32
CA PRO A 16 7.87 14.09 -4.33
C PRO A 16 6.48 14.33 -3.73
N ILE A 17 6.11 15.58 -3.46
CA ILE A 17 4.78 15.96 -2.96
C ILE A 17 3.91 16.60 -4.06
N PRO A 18 2.58 16.70 -3.91
CA PRO A 18 1.76 17.51 -4.82
C PRO A 18 2.24 18.98 -4.87
N LYS A 19 2.09 19.65 -6.01
CA LYS A 19 2.63 21.02 -6.21
C LYS A 19 1.98 22.06 -5.30
N ASP A 20 0.75 21.75 -4.92
CA ASP A 20 -0.20 22.52 -4.12
C ASP A 20 -0.25 22.05 -2.66
N ALA A 21 0.54 21.03 -2.28
CA ALA A 21 0.60 20.55 -0.90
C ALA A 21 1.53 21.44 -0.06
N ASN A 22 1.17 21.61 1.21
CA ASN A 22 1.99 22.31 2.20
C ASN A 22 2.14 21.42 3.45
N LEU A 23 3.39 21.06 3.78
CA LEU A 23 3.71 20.22 4.94
C LEU A 23 3.32 20.87 6.27
N ASP A 24 3.33 22.20 6.36
CA ASP A 24 2.90 22.91 7.57
C ASP A 24 1.39 22.77 7.81
N LEU A 25 0.59 22.75 6.74
CA LEU A 25 -0.85 22.52 6.85
C LEU A 25 -1.14 21.08 7.29
N ILE A 26 -0.42 20.11 6.74
CA ILE A 26 -0.52 18.70 7.18
C ILE A 26 -0.13 18.59 8.65
N ARG A 27 0.95 19.25 9.08
CA ARG A 27 1.35 19.29 10.49
C ARG A 27 0.24 19.86 11.37
N ILE A 28 -0.40 20.96 10.97
CA ILE A 28 -1.54 21.54 11.71
C ILE A 28 -2.70 20.55 11.79
N GLU A 29 -3.02 19.86 10.68
CA GLU A 29 -4.05 18.82 10.66
C GLU A 29 -3.73 17.68 11.64
N MET A 30 -2.49 17.18 11.65
CA MET A 30 -2.05 16.14 12.59
C MET A 30 -2.12 16.62 14.06
N LEU A 31 -1.73 17.87 14.33
CA LEU A 31 -1.80 18.46 15.67
C LEU A 31 -3.25 18.60 16.16
N ASN A 32 -4.18 18.94 15.28
CA ASN A 32 -5.61 18.99 15.60
C ASN A 32 -6.19 17.60 15.90
N GLN A 33 -5.61 16.54 15.33
CA GLN A 33 -5.91 15.15 15.70
C GLN A 33 -5.21 14.70 17.00
N GLY A 34 -4.50 15.60 17.69
CA GLY A 34 -3.78 15.30 18.93
C GLY A 34 -2.48 14.53 18.73
N SER A 35 -1.94 14.46 17.51
CA SER A 35 -0.69 13.75 17.22
C SER A 35 0.52 14.63 17.50
N GLU A 36 1.38 14.22 18.44
CA GLU A 36 2.67 14.89 18.69
C GLU A 36 3.74 14.48 17.67
N TYR A 37 3.68 13.23 17.20
CA TYR A 37 4.57 12.64 16.22
C TYR A 37 3.75 11.94 15.15
N ALA A 38 4.16 12.08 13.89
CA ALA A 38 3.57 11.39 12.77
C ALA A 38 4.68 10.79 11.90
N TRP A 39 4.50 9.53 11.53
CA TRP A 39 5.26 8.92 10.46
C TRP A 39 4.54 9.19 9.15
N LEU A 40 5.28 9.66 8.14
CA LEU A 40 4.70 9.99 6.83
C LEU A 40 5.43 9.19 5.76
N ASP A 41 4.75 8.21 5.19
CA ASP A 41 5.29 7.23 4.24
C ASP A 41 6.19 7.82 3.15
N VAL A 42 5.72 8.85 2.45
CA VAL A 42 6.43 9.48 1.34
C VAL A 42 7.70 10.19 1.79
N LEU A 43 7.77 10.62 3.05
CA LEU A 43 8.95 11.26 3.64
C LEU A 43 9.92 10.24 4.24
N CYS A 44 9.39 9.17 4.82
CA CYS A 44 10.16 8.19 5.59
C CYS A 44 10.73 7.06 4.75
N LEU A 45 10.18 6.80 3.55
CA LEU A 45 10.77 5.87 2.58
C LEU A 45 11.59 6.63 1.53
N ARG A 46 12.84 6.20 1.30
CA ARG A 46 13.62 6.70 0.16
C ARG A 46 12.88 6.45 -1.15
N GLN A 47 12.76 7.51 -1.96
CA GLN A 47 12.01 7.48 -3.21
C GLN A 47 12.93 7.21 -4.39
N GLU A 48 12.44 6.48 -5.39
CA GLU A 48 13.22 6.12 -6.57
C GLU A 48 13.63 7.35 -7.40
N GLY A 49 14.88 7.35 -7.87
CA GLY A 49 15.34 8.28 -8.91
C GLY A 49 15.64 9.71 -8.45
N VAL A 50 15.82 9.94 -7.14
CA VAL A 50 16.02 11.30 -6.62
C VAL A 50 17.34 11.46 -5.86
N GLY A 51 18.43 11.65 -6.61
CA GLY A 51 19.71 12.16 -6.10
C GLY A 51 20.78 11.11 -5.81
N CYS A 52 21.76 11.50 -4.99
CA CYS A 52 22.81 10.63 -4.48
C CYS A 52 22.24 9.65 -3.45
N GLY A 53 22.80 8.44 -3.36
CA GLY A 53 22.39 7.45 -2.35
C GLY A 53 21.47 6.33 -2.86
N GLU A 54 21.39 6.12 -4.17
CA GLU A 54 20.53 5.09 -4.74
C GLU A 54 20.91 3.66 -4.33
N HIS A 55 22.18 3.44 -4.01
CA HIS A 55 22.64 2.20 -3.38
C HIS A 55 22.03 2.00 -1.98
N LEU A 56 21.88 3.07 -1.18
CA LEU A 56 21.21 3.00 0.12
C LEU A 56 19.74 2.67 -0.04
N ARG A 57 19.06 3.28 -1.01
CA ARG A 57 17.66 2.95 -1.31
C ARG A 57 17.49 1.47 -1.61
N ILE A 58 18.35 0.89 -2.46
CA ILE A 58 18.28 -0.53 -2.80
C ILE A 58 18.48 -1.39 -1.54
N GLU A 59 19.44 -1.05 -0.67
CA GLU A 59 19.68 -1.80 0.56
C GLU A 59 18.56 -1.63 1.60
N GLU A 60 18.04 -0.43 1.82
CA GLU A 60 16.93 -0.14 2.73
C GLU A 60 15.63 -0.82 2.26
N TRP A 61 15.33 -0.74 0.96
CA TRP A 61 14.11 -1.32 0.39
C TRP A 61 14.01 -2.84 0.57
N LYS A 62 15.15 -3.56 0.66
CA LYS A 62 15.17 -5.00 0.96
C LYS A 62 14.33 -5.35 2.18
N LEU A 63 14.32 -4.46 3.19
CA LEU A 63 13.60 -4.64 4.45
C LEU A 63 12.38 -3.72 4.57
N ASP A 64 12.49 -2.46 4.18
CA ASP A 64 11.44 -1.47 4.44
C ASP A 64 10.15 -1.76 3.66
N VAL A 65 10.28 -2.08 2.38
CA VAL A 65 9.15 -2.36 1.48
C VAL A 65 8.28 -3.53 1.97
N PRO A 66 8.83 -4.69 2.35
CA PRO A 66 8.03 -5.80 2.85
C PRO A 66 7.50 -5.61 4.29
N THR A 67 8.03 -4.64 5.04
CA THR A 67 7.66 -4.43 6.46
C THR A 67 6.76 -3.23 6.71
N ILE A 68 6.61 -2.31 5.74
CA ILE A 68 5.84 -1.08 5.87
C ILE A 68 4.40 -1.30 6.39
N GLY A 69 3.75 -2.41 6.00
CA GLY A 69 2.41 -2.80 6.48
C GLY A 69 2.30 -2.90 8.02
N ALA A 70 3.42 -3.18 8.70
CA ALA A 70 3.49 -3.22 10.16
C ALA A 70 3.26 -1.84 10.79
N VAL A 71 3.69 -0.78 10.12
CA VAL A 71 3.53 0.60 10.60
C VAL A 71 2.05 0.96 10.63
N TYR A 72 1.33 0.73 9.53
CA TYR A 72 -0.10 1.03 9.47
C TYR A 72 -0.91 0.19 10.46
N THR A 73 -0.59 -1.11 10.59
CA THR A 73 -1.36 -2.02 11.46
C THR A 73 -1.17 -1.74 12.95
N ARG A 74 0.00 -1.24 13.35
CA ARG A 74 0.32 -0.93 14.75
C ARG A 74 0.07 0.53 15.11
N ALA A 75 -0.15 1.39 14.12
CA ALA A 75 -0.44 2.79 14.36
C ALA A 75 -1.81 2.93 15.06
N PRO A 76 -1.91 3.74 16.13
CA PRO A 76 -3.19 4.00 16.78
C PRO A 76 -4.16 4.75 15.87
N ASN A 77 -3.62 5.64 15.02
CA ASN A 77 -4.37 6.40 14.03
C ASN A 77 -3.61 6.38 12.71
N VAL A 78 -4.34 6.20 11.61
CA VAL A 78 -3.80 6.31 10.24
C VAL A 78 -4.61 7.35 9.50
N VAL A 79 -3.97 8.41 9.00
CA VAL A 79 -4.63 9.42 8.17
C VAL A 79 -4.34 9.13 6.71
N CYS A 80 -5.40 8.98 5.90
CA CYS A 80 -5.29 8.67 4.48
C CYS A 80 -5.75 9.84 3.59
N TYR A 81 -4.89 10.33 2.71
CA TYR A 81 -5.22 11.34 1.71
C TYR A 81 -5.50 10.70 0.34
N PHE A 82 -6.78 10.47 0.03
CA PHE A 82 -7.20 9.77 -1.19
C PHE A 82 -6.92 10.53 -2.49
N ASN A 83 -6.78 11.86 -2.41
CA ASN A 83 -6.50 12.75 -3.55
C ASN A 83 -5.02 13.14 -3.70
N GLY A 84 -4.16 12.53 -2.88
CA GLY A 84 -2.76 12.89 -2.73
C GLY A 84 -2.53 13.74 -1.47
N LEU A 85 -1.36 13.54 -0.87
CA LEU A 85 -0.96 14.11 0.41
C LEU A 85 -1.25 15.62 0.52
N GLY A 86 -1.96 16.01 1.58
CA GLY A 86 -2.28 17.40 1.91
C GLY A 86 -3.32 18.06 1.03
N ARG A 87 -3.99 17.31 0.15
CA ARG A 87 -5.06 17.83 -0.71
C ARG A 87 -6.43 17.59 -0.09
N PRO A 88 -7.40 18.49 -0.34
CA PRO A 88 -8.78 18.25 0.02
C PRO A 88 -9.34 16.99 -0.63
N LEU A 89 -10.24 16.30 0.08
CA LEU A 89 -10.98 15.17 -0.45
C LEU A 89 -12.06 15.67 -1.43
N ARG A 90 -11.72 15.66 -2.71
CA ARG A 90 -12.54 16.15 -3.83
C ARG A 90 -12.35 15.24 -5.03
N LEU A 91 -13.01 14.09 -5.01
CA LEU A 91 -12.98 13.12 -6.10
C LEU A 91 -14.04 13.47 -7.15
N THR A 92 -13.79 13.02 -8.37
CA THR A 92 -14.77 12.95 -9.46
C THR A 92 -14.99 11.49 -9.85
N LEU A 93 -16.01 11.21 -10.68
CA LEU A 93 -16.22 9.85 -11.19
C LEU A 93 -15.03 9.35 -12.01
N ASP A 94 -14.36 10.24 -12.75
CA ASP A 94 -13.21 9.90 -13.58
C ASP A 94 -11.97 9.53 -12.73
N ASP A 95 -11.83 10.15 -11.55
CA ASP A 95 -10.72 9.85 -10.64
C ASP A 95 -10.74 8.38 -10.18
N PHE A 96 -11.91 7.76 -10.07
CA PHE A 96 -12.03 6.35 -9.70
C PHE A 96 -11.49 5.36 -10.74
N GLU A 97 -11.38 5.80 -12.00
CA GLU A 97 -10.83 5.01 -13.10
C GLU A 97 -9.36 5.33 -13.38
N SER A 98 -8.85 6.40 -12.79
CA SER A 98 -7.44 6.79 -12.88
C SER A 98 -6.53 5.75 -12.23
N ASN A 99 -5.42 5.42 -12.90
CA ASN A 99 -4.35 4.62 -12.30
C ASN A 99 -3.69 5.29 -11.08
N ARG A 100 -3.99 6.58 -10.82
CA ARG A 100 -3.54 7.31 -9.63
C ARG A 100 -4.52 7.23 -8.47
N CYS A 101 -5.69 6.63 -8.69
CA CYS A 101 -6.71 6.47 -7.67
C CYS A 101 -6.19 5.60 -6.53
N TRP A 102 -6.30 6.10 -5.30
CA TRP A 102 -5.91 5.34 -4.11
C TRP A 102 -6.57 3.95 -4.06
N PHE A 103 -7.84 3.80 -4.45
CA PHE A 103 -8.51 2.50 -4.43
C PHE A 103 -7.88 1.44 -5.36
N ARG A 104 -7.13 1.88 -6.39
CA ARG A 104 -6.57 1.01 -7.42
C ARG A 104 -5.11 0.66 -7.18
N HIS A 105 -4.40 1.32 -6.29
CA HIS A 105 -3.00 1.01 -6.03
C HIS A 105 -2.84 -0.31 -5.28
N ALA A 106 -1.68 -0.96 -5.43
CA ALA A 106 -1.35 -2.21 -4.73
C ALA A 106 -1.19 -1.96 -3.22
N TRP A 107 -0.50 -0.89 -2.85
CA TRP A 107 -0.17 -0.53 -1.46
C TRP A 107 -1.39 -0.25 -0.57
N THR A 108 -2.51 0.14 -1.17
CA THR A 108 -3.83 0.32 -0.55
C THR A 108 -4.23 -0.82 0.39
N LEU A 109 -3.93 -2.08 0.04
CA LEU A 109 -4.31 -3.22 0.88
C LEU A 109 -3.50 -3.31 2.17
N GLN A 110 -2.30 -2.72 2.21
CA GLN A 110 -1.51 -2.58 3.43
C GLN A 110 -1.88 -1.31 4.20
N GLU A 111 -2.17 -0.23 3.48
CA GLU A 111 -2.51 1.08 4.06
C GLU A 111 -3.90 1.11 4.72
N ILE A 112 -4.84 0.27 4.26
CA ILE A 112 -6.19 0.22 4.83
C ILE A 112 -6.19 -0.35 6.26
N THR A 113 -6.61 0.49 7.20
CA THR A 113 -6.89 0.12 8.59
C THR A 113 -8.37 0.31 8.92
N ARG A 114 -8.87 -0.32 9.98
CA ARG A 114 -10.29 -0.27 10.36
C ARG A 114 -10.74 1.13 10.76
N ASP A 115 -9.91 1.83 11.53
CA ASP A 115 -10.26 3.10 12.17
C ASP A 115 -9.45 4.26 11.56
N MET A 116 -9.23 4.22 10.24
CA MET A 116 -8.51 5.29 9.55
C MET A 116 -9.29 6.61 9.56
N ILE A 117 -8.54 7.69 9.54
CA ILE A 117 -9.05 9.06 9.44
C ILE A 117 -8.92 9.50 7.99
N ILE A 118 -9.99 10.08 7.44
CA ILE A 118 -9.98 10.62 6.08
C ILE A 118 -9.29 12.00 6.12
N GLY A 119 -8.10 12.09 5.52
CA GLY A 119 -7.32 13.32 5.44
C GLY A 119 -7.88 14.28 4.39
N GLY A 120 -7.85 15.57 4.69
CA GLY A 120 -8.34 16.62 3.80
C GLY A 120 -9.87 16.68 3.67
N GLU A 121 -10.63 16.02 4.54
CA GLU A 121 -12.08 16.22 4.65
C GLU A 121 -12.35 17.67 5.14
N THR A 122 -13.28 18.36 4.50
CA THR A 122 -13.65 19.75 4.81
C THR A 122 -15.15 19.88 4.99
N ASP A 123 -15.61 20.83 5.82
CA ASP A 123 -17.04 21.10 6.05
C ASP A 123 -17.81 21.46 4.77
N ASP A 124 -17.10 21.96 3.74
CA ASP A 124 -17.62 22.13 2.39
C ASP A 124 -17.56 20.80 1.63
N ASP A 125 -18.64 20.01 1.70
CA ASP A 125 -18.84 18.76 0.93
C ASP A 125 -19.07 19.07 -0.55
N GLY A 126 -18.10 19.75 -1.19
CA GLY A 126 -18.08 20.02 -2.63
C GLY A 126 -17.99 18.75 -3.49
N MET A 127 -18.03 17.56 -2.87
CA MET A 127 -18.11 16.28 -3.54
C MET A 127 -19.58 15.96 -3.84
N GLU A 128 -19.88 15.65 -5.10
CA GLU A 128 -21.22 15.26 -5.50
C GLU A 128 -21.70 14.01 -4.72
N LYS A 129 -22.98 13.99 -4.31
CA LYS A 129 -23.57 12.88 -3.52
C LYS A 129 -23.34 11.51 -4.15
N GLN A 130 -23.41 11.41 -5.49
CA GLN A 130 -23.15 10.16 -6.20
C GLN A 130 -21.69 9.70 -6.04
N VAL A 131 -20.74 10.62 -6.16
CA VAL A 131 -19.31 10.36 -5.95
C VAL A 131 -19.07 9.95 -4.49
N ARG A 132 -19.66 10.66 -3.52
CA ARG A 132 -19.57 10.34 -2.08
C ARG A 132 -20.11 8.96 -1.77
N SER A 133 -21.25 8.58 -2.35
CA SER A 133 -21.82 7.24 -2.21
C SER A 133 -20.90 6.16 -2.79
N MET A 134 -20.31 6.41 -3.97
CA MET A 134 -19.34 5.48 -4.57
C MET A 134 -18.07 5.35 -3.74
N PHE A 135 -17.55 6.47 -3.21
CA PHE A 135 -16.40 6.51 -2.32
C PHE A 135 -16.64 5.62 -1.09
N ASN A 136 -17.72 5.87 -0.35
CA ASN A 136 -18.08 5.10 0.85
C ASN A 136 -18.23 3.60 0.52
N LYS A 137 -18.95 3.26 -0.56
CA LYS A 137 -19.12 1.87 -0.97
C LYS A 137 -17.80 1.16 -1.26
N ARG A 138 -16.87 1.81 -1.97
CA ARG A 138 -15.54 1.24 -2.26
C ARG A 138 -14.72 1.10 -0.97
N LEU A 139 -14.80 2.08 -0.06
CA LEU A 139 -14.12 2.03 1.23
C LEU A 139 -14.65 0.90 2.12
N ASP A 140 -15.97 0.77 2.25
CA ASP A 140 -16.63 -0.32 2.98
C ASP A 140 -16.24 -1.69 2.43
N SER A 141 -16.21 -1.84 1.10
CA SER A 141 -15.79 -3.09 0.45
C SER A 141 -14.34 -3.47 0.79
N LEU A 142 -13.45 -2.48 0.94
CA LEU A 142 -12.06 -2.73 1.35
C LEU A 142 -11.95 -3.07 2.84
N HIS A 143 -12.74 -2.43 3.71
CA HIS A 143 -12.82 -2.82 5.11
C HIS A 143 -13.33 -4.25 5.26
N GLU A 144 -14.38 -4.63 4.52
CA GLU A 144 -14.90 -6.00 4.49
C GLU A 144 -13.84 -6.98 3.98
N LEU A 145 -13.10 -6.64 2.92
CA LEU A 145 -11.99 -7.46 2.44
C LEU A 145 -10.91 -7.64 3.52
N ARG A 146 -10.55 -6.57 4.22
CA ARG A 146 -9.52 -6.61 5.27
C ARG A 146 -9.97 -7.38 6.51
N LEU A 147 -11.25 -7.30 6.89
CA LEU A 147 -11.85 -8.08 7.97
C LEU A 147 -12.05 -9.55 7.58
N SER A 148 -12.30 -9.83 6.29
CA SER A 148 -12.43 -11.18 5.73
C SER A 148 -11.09 -11.78 5.28
N ALA A 149 -9.96 -11.21 5.74
CA ALA A 149 -8.59 -11.64 5.45
C ALA A 149 -8.26 -13.11 5.81
N LEU A 150 -9.24 -13.87 6.32
CA LEU A 150 -9.23 -15.34 6.37
C LEU A 150 -9.29 -16.01 4.98
N THR A 151 -9.34 -15.24 3.88
CA THR A 151 -9.44 -15.75 2.50
C THR A 151 -8.25 -15.25 1.65
N PRO A 152 -7.11 -15.98 1.66
CA PRO A 152 -5.91 -15.58 0.93
C PRO A 152 -6.13 -15.55 -0.57
N ASP A 153 -7.05 -16.37 -1.11
CA ASP A 153 -7.46 -16.36 -2.51
C ASP A 153 -8.04 -14.99 -2.92
N ARG A 154 -8.95 -14.44 -2.11
CA ARG A 154 -9.55 -13.12 -2.36
C ARG A 154 -8.53 -12.00 -2.27
N LEU A 155 -7.65 -12.05 -1.26
CA LEU A 155 -6.59 -11.05 -1.11
C LEU A 155 -5.64 -11.05 -2.30
N VAL A 156 -5.19 -12.22 -2.74
CA VAL A 156 -4.29 -12.34 -3.88
C VAL A 156 -4.99 -11.90 -5.18
N PHE A 157 -6.24 -12.33 -5.39
CA PHE A 157 -7.05 -11.91 -6.54
C PHE A 157 -7.23 -10.39 -6.63
N GLU A 158 -7.58 -9.75 -5.51
CA GLU A 158 -7.71 -8.30 -5.45
C GLU A 158 -6.36 -7.60 -5.69
N MET A 159 -5.27 -8.16 -5.18
CA MET A 159 -3.93 -7.61 -5.38
C MET A 159 -3.45 -7.64 -6.83
N GLN A 160 -3.73 -8.74 -7.55
CA GLN A 160 -3.32 -8.89 -8.94
C GLN A 160 -3.91 -7.82 -9.86
N ARG A 161 -5.15 -7.39 -9.59
CA ARG A 161 -5.89 -6.42 -10.39
C ARG A 161 -5.49 -4.96 -10.11
N ARG A 162 -4.71 -4.73 -9.05
CA ARG A 162 -4.25 -3.40 -8.67
C ARG A 162 -3.14 -2.88 -9.59
N VAL A 163 -2.90 -1.58 -9.51
CA VAL A 163 -1.84 -0.86 -10.20
C VAL A 163 -0.63 -0.81 -9.29
N SER A 164 0.54 -1.11 -9.84
CA SER A 164 1.82 -0.94 -9.16
C SER A 164 2.86 -0.36 -10.13
N THR A 165 3.86 0.31 -9.58
CA THR A 165 5.00 0.82 -10.37
C THR A 165 5.88 -0.35 -10.78
N ASN A 166 6.29 -1.20 -9.83
CA ASN A 166 6.97 -2.44 -10.11
C ASN A 166 5.96 -3.61 -9.97
N PRO A 167 5.87 -4.54 -10.94
CA PRO A 167 5.03 -5.74 -10.81
C PRO A 167 5.31 -6.56 -9.53
N VAL A 168 6.53 -6.56 -9.02
CA VAL A 168 6.92 -7.26 -7.77
C VAL A 168 6.20 -6.68 -6.55
N ASP A 169 5.88 -5.38 -6.56
CA ASP A 169 5.19 -4.71 -5.44
C ASP A 169 3.83 -5.35 -5.14
N LYS A 170 3.18 -5.97 -6.14
CA LYS A 170 1.93 -6.71 -5.93
C LYS A 170 2.14 -7.92 -5.03
N VAL A 171 3.24 -8.64 -5.23
CA VAL A 171 3.56 -9.81 -4.39
C VAL A 171 4.01 -9.34 -3.01
N VAL A 172 4.86 -8.32 -2.96
CA VAL A 172 5.42 -7.83 -1.69
C VAL A 172 4.36 -7.14 -0.84
N GLY A 173 3.38 -6.49 -1.47
CA GLY A 173 2.18 -5.97 -0.85
C GLY A 173 1.39 -7.03 -0.06
N LEU A 174 1.55 -8.33 -0.37
CA LEU A 174 0.89 -9.44 0.34
C LEU A 174 1.69 -9.95 1.55
N VAL A 175 2.99 -9.66 1.67
CA VAL A 175 3.88 -10.21 2.71
C VAL A 175 3.31 -9.99 4.10
N TYR A 176 2.86 -8.76 4.38
CA TYR A 176 2.27 -8.42 5.67
C TYR A 176 0.83 -8.94 5.81
N LEU A 177 0.10 -9.10 4.70
CA LEU A 177 -1.31 -9.56 4.71
C LEU A 177 -1.43 -11.07 4.93
N LEU A 178 -0.41 -11.85 4.56
CA LEU A 178 -0.39 -13.31 4.60
C LEU A 178 0.48 -13.88 5.73
N GLU A 179 0.67 -13.11 6.81
CA GLU A 179 1.30 -13.50 8.07
C GLU A 179 2.57 -14.36 7.89
N THR A 180 3.58 -13.83 7.21
CA THR A 180 4.83 -14.58 6.96
C THR A 180 5.63 -14.86 8.25
N GLU A 181 6.20 -16.07 8.35
CA GLU A 181 7.09 -16.48 9.46
C GLU A 181 8.45 -15.74 9.42
N SER A 182 8.89 -15.39 8.21
CA SER A 182 10.08 -14.59 7.95
C SER A 182 9.82 -13.61 6.83
N ILE A 183 10.42 -12.42 6.90
CA ILE A 183 10.25 -11.37 5.91
C ILE A 183 11.10 -11.69 4.68
N PRO A 184 10.51 -11.93 3.49
CA PRO A 184 11.28 -12.12 2.28
C PRO A 184 11.94 -10.80 1.86
N ILE A 185 13.17 -10.91 1.35
CA ILE A 185 13.92 -9.75 0.87
C ILE A 185 13.23 -9.19 -0.38
N TYR A 186 13.01 -7.87 -0.41
CA TYR A 186 12.59 -7.20 -1.62
C TYR A 186 13.73 -7.13 -2.64
N ASP A 187 13.47 -7.62 -3.85
CA ASP A 187 14.34 -7.47 -5.01
C ASP A 187 13.51 -6.93 -6.18
N PRO A 188 13.70 -5.65 -6.59
CA PRO A 188 12.95 -5.06 -7.68
C PRO A 188 13.26 -5.67 -9.05
N THR A 189 14.36 -6.43 -9.17
CA THR A 189 14.77 -7.09 -10.42
C THR A 189 14.18 -8.49 -10.58
N GLN A 190 13.60 -9.04 -9.51
CA GLN A 190 12.98 -10.35 -9.51
C GLN A 190 11.69 -10.37 -10.34
N SER A 191 11.31 -11.51 -10.90
CA SER A 191 9.98 -11.66 -11.50
C SER A 191 8.91 -11.81 -10.42
N PRO A 192 7.65 -11.35 -10.64
CA PRO A 192 6.56 -11.62 -9.71
C PRO A 192 6.35 -13.11 -9.42
N ALA A 193 6.63 -13.98 -10.41
CA ALA A 193 6.52 -15.42 -10.22
C ALA A 193 7.57 -15.96 -9.25
N ASP A 194 8.83 -15.53 -9.37
CA ASP A 194 9.87 -15.95 -8.43
C ASP A 194 9.64 -15.36 -7.03
N ALA A 195 9.20 -14.09 -6.93
CA ALA A 195 8.84 -13.47 -5.65
C ALA A 195 7.69 -14.22 -4.96
N TRP A 196 6.70 -14.67 -5.74
CA TRP A 196 5.56 -15.45 -5.23
C TRP A 196 5.99 -16.80 -4.68
N GLU A 197 6.93 -17.49 -5.35
CA GLU A 197 7.47 -18.76 -4.85
C GLU A 197 8.16 -18.57 -3.50
N VAL A 198 8.95 -17.49 -3.33
CA VAL A 198 9.59 -17.16 -2.05
C VAL A 198 8.54 -16.85 -0.99
N LEU A 199 7.51 -16.05 -1.32
CA LEU A 199 6.41 -15.76 -0.40
C LEU A 199 5.69 -17.05 0.04
N MET A 200 5.42 -17.97 -0.89
CA MET A 200 4.81 -19.27 -0.59
C MET A 200 5.69 -20.20 0.27
N ASP A 201 7.00 -19.97 0.34
CA ASP A 201 7.87 -20.74 1.25
C ASP A 201 7.73 -20.27 2.69
N VAL A 202 7.57 -18.95 2.89
CA VAL A 202 7.59 -18.30 4.22
C VAL A 202 6.19 -17.95 4.76
N MET A 203 5.15 -18.07 3.95
CA MET A 203 3.76 -17.81 4.32
C MET A 203 3.28 -18.74 5.43
N ASP A 204 2.41 -18.25 6.32
CA ASP A 204 1.79 -19.06 7.36
C ASP A 204 1.20 -20.37 6.77
N PRO A 205 1.48 -21.54 7.37
CA PRO A 205 0.96 -22.81 6.90
C PRO A 205 -0.56 -22.84 6.65
N ARG A 206 -1.36 -22.10 7.45
CA ARG A 206 -2.82 -22.03 7.30
C ARG A 206 -3.21 -21.44 5.95
N PHE A 207 -2.60 -20.32 5.55
CA PHE A 207 -2.89 -19.68 4.26
C PHE A 207 -2.40 -20.51 3.07
N ARG A 208 -1.23 -21.15 3.20
CA ARG A 208 -0.69 -22.06 2.17
C ARG A 208 -1.63 -23.23 1.90
N ILE A 209 -2.16 -23.84 2.97
CA ILE A 209 -3.13 -24.94 2.86
C ILE A 209 -4.42 -24.47 2.20
N GLN A 210 -4.95 -23.30 2.58
CA GLN A 210 -6.14 -22.74 1.95
C GLN A 210 -5.95 -22.51 0.45
N LEU A 211 -4.83 -21.90 0.04
CA LEU A 211 -4.51 -21.71 -1.38
C LEU A 211 -4.41 -23.04 -2.15
N LEU A 212 -3.82 -24.07 -1.55
CA LEU A 212 -3.80 -25.42 -2.15
C LEU A 212 -5.22 -25.97 -2.38
N PHE A 213 -6.15 -25.76 -1.44
CA PHE A 213 -7.53 -26.22 -1.58
C PHE A 213 -8.33 -25.41 -2.62
N PHE A 214 -8.11 -24.10 -2.72
CA PHE A 214 -8.77 -23.26 -3.73
C PHE A 214 -8.23 -23.50 -5.14
N TYR A 215 -6.96 -23.88 -5.26
CA TYR A 215 -6.28 -24.10 -6.54
C TYR A 215 -5.70 -25.53 -6.62
N PRO A 216 -6.55 -26.57 -6.76
CA PRO A 216 -6.12 -27.97 -6.70
C PRO A 216 -5.35 -28.44 -7.96
N ALA A 217 -5.34 -27.62 -9.03
CA ALA A 217 -4.59 -27.93 -10.23
C ALA A 217 -3.07 -27.82 -9.97
N PRO A 218 -2.25 -28.70 -10.57
CA PRO A 218 -0.81 -28.62 -10.37
C PRO A 218 -0.22 -27.26 -10.75
N GLY A 219 0.68 -26.77 -9.90
CA GLY A 219 1.46 -25.55 -10.10
C GLY A 219 2.24 -25.54 -11.41
N LYS A 220 2.36 -24.36 -12.03
CA LYS A 220 3.23 -24.12 -13.20
C LYS A 220 4.65 -23.66 -12.84
N GLY A 221 4.91 -23.42 -11.55
CA GLY A 221 6.21 -23.00 -11.03
C GLY A 221 7.18 -24.16 -10.82
N ARG A 222 8.20 -23.91 -10.00
CA ARG A 222 9.18 -24.94 -9.61
C ARG A 222 8.54 -26.05 -8.79
N MET A 223 7.59 -25.69 -7.93
CA MET A 223 6.81 -26.61 -7.11
C MET A 223 5.43 -26.84 -7.72
N ARG A 224 5.04 -28.11 -7.92
CA ARG A 224 3.74 -28.47 -8.54
C ARG A 224 2.59 -28.61 -7.56
N TRP A 225 2.86 -28.70 -6.27
CA TRP A 225 1.83 -28.88 -5.24
C TRP A 225 1.22 -27.56 -4.77
N ARG A 226 1.68 -26.42 -5.28
CA ARG A 226 1.16 -25.09 -4.92
C ARG A 226 0.81 -24.28 -6.15
N PRO A 227 -0.15 -23.34 -6.07
CA PRO A 227 -0.47 -22.50 -7.21
C PRO A 227 0.67 -21.55 -7.55
N SER A 228 0.93 -21.37 -8.85
CA SER A 228 1.82 -20.32 -9.35
C SER A 228 1.13 -18.96 -9.35
N TRP A 229 1.92 -17.88 -9.40
CA TRP A 229 1.41 -16.51 -9.48
C TRP A 229 0.42 -16.28 -10.64
N GLN A 230 0.59 -17.00 -11.77
CA GLN A 230 -0.29 -16.86 -12.93
C GLN A 230 -1.55 -17.74 -12.87
N GLN A 231 -1.65 -18.66 -11.90
CA GLN A 231 -2.81 -19.55 -11.74
C GLN A 231 -3.85 -19.02 -10.77
N ILE A 232 -3.42 -18.14 -9.88
CA ILE A 232 -4.30 -17.34 -9.02
C ILE A 232 -4.82 -16.18 -9.86
#